data_AF-A0AAV6B905-F1
#
_entry.id   AF-A0AAV6B905-F1
#
_cell.length_a   1.000
_cell.length_b   1.000
_cell.length_c   1.000
_cell.angle_alpha   90.00
_cell.angle_beta   90.00
_cell.angle_gamma   90.00
#
_symmetry.space_group_name_H-M   'P 1'
#
loop_
_entity.id
_entity.type
_entity.pdbx_description
1 polymer ?
#
loop_
_entity_poly.entity_id
_entity_poly.type
_entity_poly.pdbx_seq_one_letter_code
_entity_poly.pdbx_strand_id
1 'polypeptide(L)'
;KTHGRAPTWIQEGVAQWMEGKRSDESAAVLVQVYDAGQAAPLGQLEGSWMKLPGPLASYAYAWALANIEYIVQTQGMGDVERILDRLAAGSSTEQAVRAVLHDDYADLMQATAEYLKKNYGR
;
A
#
# COMPACT_ATOMS: atom_id res chain seq x y z
N LYS A 1 7.02 15.05 9.63
CA LYS A 1 7.84 13.85 9.96
C LYS A 1 7.11 13.06 11.03
N THR A 2 6.68 11.82 10.73
CA THR A 2 5.67 11.05 11.50
C THR A 2 6.15 10.48 12.85
N HIS A 3 7.28 10.90 13.41
CA HIS A 3 7.83 10.38 14.69
C HIS A 3 7.93 8.84 14.79
N GLY A 4 8.10 8.13 13.66
CA GLY A 4 8.13 6.66 13.64
C GLY A 4 6.76 5.99 13.77
N ARG A 5 5.66 6.74 13.60
CA ARG A 5 4.28 6.24 13.68
C ARG A 5 3.70 5.74 12.36
N ALA A 6 4.38 6.01 11.24
CA ALA A 6 3.89 5.52 9.96
C ALA A 6 4.09 3.99 9.90
N PRO A 7 3.09 3.22 9.42
CA PRO A 7 3.26 1.78 9.23
C PRO A 7 4.34 1.49 8.18
N THR A 8 4.98 0.32 8.24
CA THR A 8 6.05 -0.06 7.32
C THR A 8 5.58 0.00 5.85
N TRP A 9 4.39 -0.52 5.54
CA TRP A 9 3.90 -0.54 4.16
C TRP A 9 3.76 0.86 3.54
N ILE A 10 3.33 1.88 4.29
CA ILE A 10 3.26 3.25 3.76
C ILE A 10 4.66 3.79 3.54
N GLN A 11 5.57 3.60 4.51
CA GLN A 11 6.94 4.11 4.40
C GLN A 11 7.66 3.53 3.18
N GLU A 12 7.63 2.22 3.03
CA GLU A 12 8.30 1.52 1.94
C GLU A 12 7.62 1.74 0.59
N GLY A 13 6.28 1.77 0.55
CA GLY A 13 5.55 2.06 -0.68
C GLY A 13 5.81 3.48 -1.19
N VAL A 14 5.80 4.47 -0.31
CA VAL A 14 6.14 5.87 -0.66
C VAL A 14 7.59 6.00 -1.09
N ALA A 15 8.52 5.36 -0.38
CA ALA A 15 9.93 5.36 -0.76
C ALA A 15 10.13 4.80 -2.18
N GLN A 16 9.58 3.62 -2.46
CA GLN A 16 9.66 3.00 -3.79
C GLN A 16 9.03 3.86 -4.89
N TRP A 17 7.87 4.47 -4.63
CA TRP A 17 7.22 5.37 -5.58
C TRP A 17 8.08 6.59 -5.90
N MET A 18 8.69 7.20 -4.87
CA MET A 18 9.57 8.36 -4.99
C MET A 18 10.89 8.03 -5.71
N GLU A 19 11.36 6.78 -5.61
CA GLU A 19 12.46 6.26 -6.43
C GLU A 19 12.10 6.05 -7.91
N GLY A 20 10.83 6.29 -8.28
CA GLY A 20 10.34 6.14 -9.66
C GLY A 20 9.87 4.71 -10.00
N LYS A 21 9.83 3.79 -9.03
CA LYS A 21 9.34 2.42 -9.26
C LYS A 21 7.83 2.41 -9.49
N ARG A 22 7.37 1.45 -10.28
CA ARG A 22 5.96 1.21 -10.59
C ARG A 22 5.64 -0.28 -10.44
N SER A 23 4.37 -0.59 -10.38
CA SER A 23 3.88 -1.95 -10.09
C SER A 23 3.86 -2.87 -11.31
N ASP A 24 4.26 -2.39 -12.48
CA ASP A 24 4.12 -3.08 -13.77
C ASP A 24 4.76 -4.47 -13.78
N GLU A 25 5.98 -4.62 -13.28
CA GLU A 25 6.69 -5.90 -13.24
C GLU A 25 6.03 -6.93 -12.31
N SER A 26 5.35 -6.47 -11.25
CA SER A 26 4.75 -7.34 -10.23
C SER A 26 3.22 -7.49 -10.37
N ALA A 27 2.57 -6.68 -11.21
CA ALA A 27 1.12 -6.54 -11.26
C ALA A 27 0.40 -7.88 -11.47
N ALA A 28 0.86 -8.70 -12.42
CA ALA A 28 0.25 -9.99 -12.73
C ALA A 28 0.25 -10.94 -11.52
N VAL A 29 1.39 -11.04 -10.81
CA VAL A 29 1.52 -11.88 -9.63
C VAL A 29 0.68 -11.34 -8.46
N LEU A 30 0.69 -10.03 -8.24
CA LEU A 30 -0.10 -9.40 -7.18
C LEU A 30 -1.60 -9.62 -7.37
N VAL A 31 -2.09 -9.46 -8.60
CA VAL A 31 -3.49 -9.76 -8.96
C VAL A 31 -3.83 -11.22 -8.72
N GLN A 32 -2.97 -12.15 -9.15
CA GLN A 32 -3.18 -13.58 -8.92
C GLN A 32 -3.28 -13.92 -7.43
N VAL A 33 -2.39 -13.35 -6.60
CA VAL A 33 -2.39 -13.56 -5.14
C VAL A 33 -3.67 -12.99 -4.50
N TYR A 34 -4.12 -11.81 -4.94
CA TYR A 34 -5.36 -11.22 -4.47
C TYR A 34 -6.59 -12.06 -4.84
N ASP A 35 -6.70 -12.47 -6.11
CA ASP A 35 -7.83 -13.27 -6.62
C ASP A 35 -7.89 -14.66 -5.99
N ALA A 36 -6.74 -15.21 -5.58
CA ALA A 36 -6.68 -16.46 -4.82
C ALA A 36 -7.08 -16.31 -3.34
N GLY A 37 -7.41 -15.09 -2.87
CA GLY A 37 -7.70 -14.80 -1.46
C GLY A 37 -6.47 -14.92 -0.55
N GLN A 38 -5.26 -14.81 -1.13
CA GLN A 38 -3.99 -15.00 -0.42
C GLN A 38 -3.27 -13.68 -0.15
N ALA A 39 -3.83 -12.54 -0.57
CA ALA A 39 -3.24 -11.24 -0.29
C ALA A 39 -3.23 -10.95 1.21
N ALA A 40 -2.05 -10.60 1.73
CA ALA A 40 -1.92 -10.19 3.13
C ALA A 40 -2.74 -8.91 3.39
N PRO A 41 -3.59 -8.88 4.42
CA PRO A 41 -4.25 -7.66 4.86
C PRO A 41 -3.24 -6.56 5.19
N LEU A 42 -3.51 -5.31 4.83
CA LEU A 42 -2.59 -4.19 5.08
C LEU A 42 -2.24 -4.03 6.57
N GLY A 43 -3.17 -4.35 7.48
CA GLY A 43 -2.93 -4.37 8.92
C GLY A 43 -1.79 -5.31 9.36
N GLN A 44 -1.56 -6.42 8.63
CA GLN A 44 -0.44 -7.32 8.90
C GLN A 44 0.90 -6.77 8.40
N LEU A 45 0.87 -5.80 7.49
CA LEU A 45 2.04 -5.16 6.90
C LEU A 45 2.44 -3.87 7.61
N GLU A 46 1.76 -3.50 8.70
CA GLU A 46 2.12 -2.31 9.50
C GLU A 46 3.39 -2.53 10.34
N GLY A 47 3.67 -3.78 10.74
CA GLY A 47 4.81 -4.16 11.56
C GLY A 47 6.13 -4.30 10.80
N SER A 48 7.19 -4.70 11.51
CA SER A 48 8.54 -4.85 10.94
C SER A 48 8.64 -6.04 9.97
N TRP A 49 9.31 -5.82 8.84
CA TRP A 49 9.55 -6.84 7.81
C TRP A 49 10.90 -7.54 7.92
N MET A 50 11.75 -7.17 8.89
CA MET A 50 13.14 -7.66 9.00
C MET A 50 13.28 -9.17 9.18
N LYS A 51 12.21 -9.85 9.62
CA LYS A 51 12.18 -11.30 9.84
C LYS A 51 11.36 -12.06 8.79
N LEU A 52 10.83 -11.37 7.78
CA LEU A 52 10.08 -12.04 6.72
C LEU A 52 11.05 -12.87 5.86
N PRO A 53 10.66 -14.08 5.43
CA PRO A 53 11.38 -14.81 4.40
C PRO A 53 11.47 -13.98 3.12
N GLY A 54 12.56 -14.12 2.36
CA GLY A 54 12.84 -13.33 1.15
C GLY A 54 11.64 -13.18 0.20
N PRO A 55 10.98 -14.27 -0.23
CA PRO A 55 9.80 -14.18 -1.10
C PRO A 55 8.63 -13.38 -0.51
N LEU A 56 8.39 -13.51 0.80
CA LEU A 56 7.33 -12.79 1.49
C LEU A 56 7.67 -11.31 1.67
N ALA A 57 8.95 -10.99 1.90
CA ALA A 57 9.42 -9.61 1.92
C ALA A 57 9.25 -8.96 0.54
N SER A 58 9.68 -9.62 -0.53
CA SER A 58 9.49 -9.13 -1.91
C SER A 58 8.02 -8.88 -2.23
N TYR A 59 7.13 -9.80 -1.84
CA TYR A 59 5.69 -9.60 -1.94
C TYR A 59 5.20 -8.37 -1.16
N ALA A 60 5.65 -8.20 0.10
CA ALA A 60 5.25 -7.08 0.94
C ALA A 60 5.67 -5.72 0.34
N TYR A 61 6.90 -5.61 -0.18
CA TYR A 61 7.37 -4.42 -0.90
C TYR A 61 6.54 -4.13 -2.15
N ALA A 62 6.27 -5.14 -2.97
CA ALA A 62 5.49 -4.99 -4.20
C ALA A 62 4.03 -4.59 -3.90
N TRP A 63 3.41 -5.23 -2.90
CA TRP A 63 2.03 -4.92 -2.49
C TRP A 63 1.92 -3.52 -1.88
N ALA A 64 2.89 -3.11 -1.07
CA ALA A 64 2.97 -1.76 -0.54
C ALA A 64 3.11 -0.70 -1.65
N LEU A 65 3.99 -0.93 -2.63
CA LEU A 65 4.12 -0.05 -3.80
C LEU A 65 2.80 0.05 -4.56
N ALA A 66 2.12 -1.06 -4.82
CA ALA A 66 0.85 -1.06 -5.55
C ALA A 66 -0.24 -0.24 -4.86
N ASN A 67 -0.37 -0.35 -3.53
CA ASN A 67 -1.37 0.42 -2.78
C ASN A 67 -1.04 1.92 -2.79
N ILE A 68 0.23 2.30 -2.62
CA ILE A 68 0.64 3.71 -2.70
C ILE A 68 0.48 4.26 -4.11
N GLU A 69 0.88 3.51 -5.13
CA GLU A 69 0.69 3.86 -6.52
C GLU A 69 -0.80 4.10 -6.83
N TYR A 70 -1.69 3.21 -6.39
CA TYR A 70 -3.13 3.39 -6.55
C TYR A 70 -3.62 4.72 -5.92
N ILE A 71 -3.24 4.99 -4.67
CA ILE A 71 -3.63 6.24 -3.98
C ILE A 71 -3.13 7.47 -4.76
N VAL A 72 -1.86 7.47 -5.15
CA VAL A 72 -1.25 8.61 -5.88
C VAL A 72 -1.91 8.80 -7.25
N GLN A 73 -2.24 7.72 -7.96
CA GLN A 73 -2.83 7.81 -9.30
C GLN A 73 -4.31 8.21 -9.29
N THR A 74 -5.03 7.94 -8.19
CA THR A 74 -6.45 8.27 -8.08
C THR A 74 -6.71 9.64 -7.47
N GLN A 75 -5.99 10.00 -6.41
CA GLN A 75 -6.24 11.20 -5.61
C GLN A 75 -5.05 12.18 -5.60
N GLY A 76 -3.88 11.74 -6.06
CA GLY A 76 -2.64 12.51 -6.01
C GLY A 76 -1.83 12.32 -4.73
N MET A 77 -0.61 12.85 -4.72
CA MET A 77 0.30 12.74 -3.56
C MET A 77 -0.24 13.43 -2.29
N GLY A 78 -1.11 14.43 -2.44
CA GLY A 78 -1.69 15.17 -1.31
C GLY A 78 -2.47 14.29 -0.33
N ASP A 79 -3.08 13.20 -0.80
CA ASP A 79 -3.79 12.26 0.09
C ASP A 79 -2.84 11.40 0.92
N VAL A 80 -1.72 10.99 0.33
CA VAL A 80 -0.64 10.32 1.08
C VAL A 80 -0.12 11.25 2.18
N GLU A 81 0.10 12.52 1.87
CA GLU A 81 0.53 13.53 2.85
C GLU A 81 -0.50 13.70 3.98
N ARG A 82 -1.79 13.79 3.66
CA ARG A 82 -2.87 13.87 4.66
C ARG A 82 -2.94 12.62 5.55
N ILE A 83 -2.74 11.43 4.99
CA ILE A 83 -2.67 10.19 5.78
C ILE A 83 -1.48 10.26 6.76
N LEU A 84 -0.30 10.68 6.28
CA LEU A 84 0.89 10.84 7.10
C LEU A 84 0.70 11.89 8.22
N ASP A 85 0.00 12.99 7.95
CA ASP A 85 -0.32 14.00 8.95
C ASP A 85 -1.25 13.47 10.04
N ARG A 86 -2.26 12.68 9.67
CA ARG A 86 -3.16 12.01 10.64
C ARG A 86 -2.42 10.99 11.51
N LEU A 87 -1.49 10.25 10.93
CA LEU A 87 -0.60 9.33 11.65
C LEU A 87 0.32 10.08 12.62
N ALA A 88 0.89 11.23 12.18
CA ALA A 88 1.67 12.09 13.05
C ALA A 88 0.84 12.61 14.23
N ALA A 89 -0.45 12.93 14.00
CA ALA A 89 -1.40 13.34 15.03
C ALA A 89 -1.85 12.20 15.97
N GLY A 90 -1.46 10.95 15.70
CA GLY A 90 -1.74 9.80 16.58
C GLY A 90 -2.97 8.97 16.20
N SER A 91 -3.53 9.16 15.00
CA SER A 91 -4.55 8.24 14.46
C SER A 91 -3.95 6.85 14.27
N SER A 92 -4.75 5.80 14.42
CA SER A 92 -4.34 4.48 13.90
C SER A 92 -4.25 4.55 12.38
N THR A 93 -3.49 3.63 11.79
CA THR A 93 -3.29 3.62 10.34
C THR A 93 -4.59 3.44 9.57
N GLU A 94 -5.42 2.46 9.94
CA GLU A 94 -6.71 2.26 9.27
C GLU A 94 -7.65 3.45 9.45
N GLN A 95 -7.66 4.09 10.63
CA GLN A 95 -8.44 5.32 10.85
C GLN A 95 -7.96 6.46 9.98
N ALA A 96 -6.64 6.62 9.79
CA ALA A 96 -6.07 7.64 8.93
C ALA A 96 -6.45 7.42 7.46
N VAL A 97 -6.34 6.18 6.97
CA VAL A 97 -6.75 5.78 5.62
C VAL A 97 -8.25 6.04 5.41
N ARG A 98 -9.10 5.51 6.31
CA ARG A 98 -10.55 5.70 6.24
C ARG A 98 -10.98 7.16 6.28
N ALA A 99 -10.28 7.99 7.04
CA ALA A 99 -10.63 9.41 7.16
C ALA A 99 -10.15 10.28 5.99
N VAL A 100 -9.28 9.77 5.11
CA VAL A 100 -8.78 10.50 3.92
C VAL A 100 -9.38 9.92 2.64
N LEU A 101 -9.35 8.60 2.48
CA LEU A 101 -9.81 7.93 1.28
C LEU A 101 -11.30 7.57 1.32
N HIS A 102 -11.94 7.66 2.48
CA HIS A 102 -13.30 7.16 2.74
C HIS A 102 -13.45 5.63 2.60
N ASP A 103 -12.34 4.93 2.45
CA ASP A 103 -12.23 3.48 2.25
C ASP A 103 -11.55 2.82 3.44
N ASP A 104 -11.92 1.58 3.73
CA ASP A 104 -11.14 0.76 4.63
C ASP A 104 -10.04 -0.02 3.94
N TYR A 105 -9.32 -0.86 4.68
CA TYR A 105 -8.24 -1.65 4.09
C TYR A 105 -8.73 -2.67 3.06
N ALA A 106 -9.89 -3.27 3.26
CA ALA A 106 -10.43 -4.22 2.29
C ALA A 106 -10.83 -3.48 1.00
N ASP A 107 -11.49 -2.33 1.14
CA ASP A 107 -11.86 -1.46 0.03
C ASP A 107 -10.61 -0.99 -0.75
N LEU A 108 -9.59 -0.50 -0.05
CA LEU A 108 -8.32 -0.06 -0.65
C LEU A 108 -7.60 -1.19 -1.39
N MET A 109 -7.55 -2.39 -0.79
CA MET A 109 -6.93 -3.56 -1.40
C MET A 109 -7.68 -4.02 -2.65
N GLN A 110 -9.01 -4.00 -2.60
CA GLN A 110 -9.85 -4.32 -3.76
C GLN A 110 -9.62 -3.32 -4.89
N ALA A 111 -9.69 -2.03 -4.59
CA ALA A 111 -9.52 -0.97 -5.58
C ALA A 111 -8.10 -0.99 -6.18
N THR A 112 -7.09 -1.33 -5.39
CA THR A 112 -5.72 -1.56 -5.86
C THR A 112 -5.65 -2.75 -6.83
N ALA A 113 -6.26 -3.89 -6.51
CA ALA A 113 -6.27 -5.05 -7.40
C ALA A 113 -7.00 -4.74 -8.72
N GLU A 114 -8.12 -4.02 -8.68
CA GLU A 114 -8.85 -3.56 -9.85
C GLU A 114 -8.01 -2.58 -10.70
N TYR A 115 -7.29 -1.65 -10.05
CA TYR A 115 -6.34 -0.76 -10.71
C TYR A 115 -5.24 -1.54 -11.44
N LEU A 116 -4.63 -2.53 -10.79
CA LEU A 116 -3.59 -3.35 -11.40
C LEU A 116 -4.13 -4.11 -12.63
N LYS A 117 -5.31 -4.72 -12.52
CA LYS A 117 -5.99 -5.40 -13.63
C LYS A 117 -6.23 -4.45 -14.81
N LYS A 118 -6.72 -3.25 -14.54
CA LYS A 118 -7.07 -2.28 -15.57
C LYS A 118 -5.84 -1.71 -16.29
N ASN A 119 -4.76 -1.43 -15.56
CA ASN A 119 -3.60 -0.71 -16.09
C ASN A 119 -2.48 -1.64 -16.58
N TYR A 120 -2.42 -2.87 -16.05
CA TYR A 120 -1.35 -3.82 -16.34
C TYR A 120 -1.84 -5.22 -16.77
N GLY A 121 -3.15 -5.47 -16.77
CA GLY A 121 -3.73 -6.68 -17.34
C GLY A 121 -3.63 -6.66 -18.86
N ARG A 122 -2.51 -7.14 -19.40
CA ARG A 122 -2.33 -7.46 -20.82
C ARG A 122 -2.59 -8.94 -21.07
#